data_AF-A0A4R0ZKY3-F1
#
_entry.id   AF-A0A4R0ZKY3-F1
#
_cell.length_a   1.000
_cell.length_b   1.000
_cell.length_c   1.000
_cell.angle_alpha   90.00
_cell.angle_beta   90.00
_cell.angle_gamma   90.00
#
_symmetry.space_group_name_H-M   'P 1'
#
loop_
_entity.id
_entity.type
_entity.pdbx_description
1 polymer ?
#
loop_
_entity_poly.entity_id
_entity_poly.type
_entity_poly.pdbx_seq_one_letter_code
_entity_poly.pdbx_strand_id
1 'polypeptide(L)'
;MDKQERAIALKRHQQKRNRSQISLALLLVLTFILAYQIGQFYIGLGIGVILSIVVTGWLHYKESQFARSMAPEVNVKRLISRQYMWTFLFMMLPSLILFVMVLLGRPLLGLFFIVAVAAQYMVQWYYEQQIRLLDPEQPRRADVREQSI
;
A
#
# COMPACT_ATOMS: atom_id res chain seq x y z
N MET A 1 -10.52 -22.63 -10.97
CA MET A 1 -10.78 -21.85 -9.75
C MET A 1 -11.49 -20.60 -10.22
N ASP A 2 -12.77 -20.48 -9.86
CA ASP A 2 -13.65 -19.44 -10.41
C ASP A 2 -13.29 -18.04 -9.84
N LYS A 3 -13.69 -16.98 -10.54
CA LYS A 3 -13.43 -15.57 -10.17
C LYS A 3 -13.94 -15.26 -8.75
N GLN A 4 -15.10 -15.82 -8.38
CA GLN A 4 -15.68 -15.63 -7.05
C GLN A 4 -14.86 -16.32 -5.95
N GLU A 5 -14.36 -17.54 -6.21
CA GLU A 5 -13.49 -18.26 -5.27
C GLU A 5 -12.16 -17.53 -5.06
N ARG A 6 -11.58 -16.97 -6.13
CA ARG A 6 -10.37 -16.14 -6.05
C ARG A 6 -10.61 -14.87 -5.24
N ALA A 7 -11.74 -14.20 -5.43
CA ALA A 7 -12.11 -13.00 -4.67
C ALA A 7 -12.28 -13.29 -3.17
N ILE A 8 -12.97 -14.38 -2.81
CA ILE A 8 -13.21 -14.78 -1.41
C ILE A 8 -11.90 -15.18 -0.72
N ALA A 9 -11.03 -15.91 -1.41
CA ALA A 9 -9.71 -16.28 -0.90
C ALA A 9 -8.83 -15.05 -0.66
N LEU A 10 -8.83 -14.09 -1.60
CA LEU A 10 -8.14 -12.81 -1.44
C LEU A 10 -8.70 -12.03 -0.24
N LYS A 11 -10.02 -11.94 -0.10
CA LYS A 11 -10.70 -11.25 1.00
C LYS A 11 -10.35 -11.82 2.37
N ARG A 12 -10.40 -13.14 2.55
CA ARG A 12 -10.02 -13.78 3.83
C ARG A 12 -8.57 -13.50 4.19
N HIS A 13 -7.67 -13.52 3.20
CA HIS A 13 -6.27 -13.18 3.42
C HIS A 13 -6.10 -11.70 3.78
N GLN A 14 -6.88 -10.81 3.16
CA GLN A 14 -6.83 -9.36 3.36
C GLN A 14 -7.45 -8.92 4.70
N GLN A 15 -8.57 -9.49 5.14
CA GLN A 15 -9.22 -9.14 6.40
C GLN A 15 -8.35 -9.41 7.63
N LYS A 16 -7.65 -10.54 7.67
CA LYS A 16 -6.75 -10.88 8.78
C LYS A 16 -5.56 -9.90 8.86
N ARG A 17 -5.20 -9.28 7.74
CA ARG A 17 -4.00 -8.44 7.58
C ARG A 17 -4.28 -6.94 7.60
N ASN A 18 -5.49 -6.51 7.23
CA ASN A 18 -5.93 -5.11 7.34
C ASN A 18 -5.82 -4.62 8.78
N ARG A 19 -6.10 -5.47 9.76
CA ARG A 19 -5.89 -5.14 11.19
C ARG A 19 -4.44 -4.76 11.46
N SER A 20 -3.48 -5.54 10.96
CA SER A 20 -2.04 -5.28 11.11
C SER A 20 -1.60 -4.00 10.39
N GLN A 21 -2.13 -3.74 9.18
CA GLN A 21 -1.82 -2.52 8.42
C GLN A 21 -2.38 -1.26 9.08
N ILE A 22 -3.60 -1.32 9.62
CA ILE A 22 -4.20 -0.21 10.38
C ILE A 22 -3.40 0.07 11.65
N SER A 23 -3.00 -0.97 12.40
CA SER A 23 -2.15 -0.81 13.59
C SER A 23 -0.80 -0.17 13.25
N LEU A 24 -0.15 -0.58 12.15
CA LEU A 24 1.09 0.03 11.67
C LEU A 24 0.91 1.48 11.24
N ALA A 25 -0.16 1.78 10.50
CA ALA A 25 -0.47 3.14 10.06
C ALA A 25 -0.73 4.07 11.26
N LEU A 26 -1.48 3.60 12.26
CA LEU A 26 -1.70 4.34 13.51
C LEU A 26 -0.40 4.59 14.27
N LEU A 27 0.48 3.58 14.36
CA LEU A 27 1.80 3.72 14.99
C LEU A 27 2.66 4.78 14.28
N LEU A 28 2.65 4.77 12.94
CA LEU A 28 3.35 5.75 12.10
C LEU A 28 2.83 7.18 12.32
N VAL A 29 1.51 7.36 12.31
CA VAL A 29 0.86 8.66 12.57
C VAL A 29 1.20 9.18 13.97
N LEU A 30 1.14 8.30 14.99
CA LEU A 30 1.49 8.67 16.35
C LEU A 30 2.97 9.09 16.46
N THR A 31 3.87 8.36 15.79
CA THR A 31 5.30 8.69 15.71
C THR A 31 5.51 10.07 15.08
N PHE A 32 4.76 10.40 14.03
CA PHE A 32 4.80 11.72 13.39
C PHE A 32 4.30 12.85 14.32
N ILE A 33 3.19 12.63 15.03
CA ILE A 33 2.64 13.62 15.98
C ILE A 33 3.65 13.89 17.09
N LEU A 34 4.26 12.85 17.65
CA LEU A 34 5.28 12.97 18.69
C LEU A 34 6.53 13.69 18.16
N ALA A 35 6.99 13.37 16.95
CA ALA A 35 8.12 14.05 16.31
C ALA A 35 7.86 15.56 16.14
N TYR A 36 6.65 15.91 15.68
CA TYR A 36 6.25 17.30 15.48
C TYR A 36 6.16 18.06 16.80
N GLN A 37 5.59 17.44 17.84
CA GLN A 37 5.36 18.10 19.13
C GLN A 37 6.64 18.26 19.96
N ILE A 38 7.59 17.33 19.86
CA ILE A 38 8.88 17.38 20.57
C ILE A 38 9.87 18.31 19.84
N GLY A 39 9.67 18.57 18.54
CA GLY A 39 10.51 19.48 17.75
C GLY A 39 11.95 19.01 17.55
N GLN A 40 12.28 17.79 17.99
CA GLN A 40 13.61 17.18 17.90
C GLN A 40 13.49 15.79 17.29
N PHE A 41 14.38 15.49 16.34
CA PHE A 41 14.48 14.16 15.74
C PHE A 41 15.16 13.20 16.72
N TYR A 42 14.35 12.40 17.43
CA TYR A 42 14.85 11.35 18.31
C TYR A 42 15.22 10.10 17.50
N ILE A 43 16.37 9.48 17.78
CA ILE A 43 16.84 8.26 17.10
C ILE A 43 15.76 7.16 17.11
N GLY A 44 14.99 7.05 18.20
CA GLY A 44 13.87 6.11 18.31
C GLY A 44 12.74 6.34 17.29
N LEU A 45 12.47 7.60 16.92
CA LEU A 45 11.47 7.93 15.89
C LEU A 45 11.96 7.52 14.50
N GLY A 46 13.25 7.74 14.20
CA GLY A 46 13.88 7.26 12.97
C GLY A 46 13.83 5.73 12.83
N ILE A 47 14.14 5.01 13.92
CA ILE A 47 14.04 3.55 13.97
C ILE A 47 12.59 3.09 13.73
N GLY A 48 11.61 3.75 14.36
CA GLY A 48 10.19 3.45 14.16
C GLY A 48 9.73 3.60 12.71
N VAL A 49 10.16 4.67 12.04
CA VAL A 49 9.88 4.88 10.61
C VAL A 49 10.52 3.78 9.76
N ILE A 50 11.79 3.46 9.96
CA ILE A 50 12.46 2.39 9.20
C ILE A 50 11.77 1.03 9.41
N LEU A 51 11.45 0.68 10.66
CA LEU A 51 10.72 -0.55 10.96
C LEU A 51 9.36 -0.60 10.28
N SER A 52 8.63 0.51 10.28
CA SER A 52 7.33 0.59 9.61
C SER A 52 7.44 0.40 8.10
N ILE A 53 8.50 0.95 7.46
CA ILE A 53 8.79 0.77 6.03
C ILE A 53 9.07 -0.71 5.75
N VAL A 54 9.95 -1.34 6.53
CA VAL A 54 10.34 -2.74 6.35
C VAL A 54 9.14 -3.67 6.50
N VAL A 55 8.34 -3.49 7.56
CA VAL A 55 7.18 -4.34 7.80
C VAL A 55 6.12 -4.13 6.70
N THR A 56 5.87 -2.88 6.31
CA THR A 56 4.91 -2.58 5.21
C THR A 56 5.39 -3.18 3.89
N GLY A 57 6.68 -3.07 3.57
CA GLY A 57 7.26 -3.67 2.37
C GLY A 57 7.16 -5.20 2.36
N TRP A 58 7.47 -5.83 3.49
CA TRP A 58 7.32 -7.27 3.65
C TRP A 58 5.87 -7.74 3.51
N LEU A 59 4.92 -6.97 4.04
CA LEU A 59 3.50 -7.22 3.85
C LEU A 59 3.14 -7.12 2.35
N HIS A 60 3.46 -6.02 1.67
CA HIS A 60 3.20 -5.87 0.24
C HIS A 60 3.82 -7.01 -0.59
N TYR A 61 5.03 -7.44 -0.24
CA TYR A 61 5.70 -8.57 -0.88
C TYR A 61 4.93 -9.88 -0.69
N LYS A 62 4.51 -10.20 0.54
CA LYS A 62 3.70 -11.41 0.80
C LYS A 62 2.37 -11.41 0.04
N GLU A 63 1.74 -10.24 -0.10
CA GLU A 63 0.48 -10.11 -0.85
C GLU A 63 0.69 -10.30 -2.34
N SER A 64 1.76 -9.71 -2.88
CA SER A 64 2.20 -9.95 -4.25
C SER A 64 2.42 -11.43 -4.52
N GLN A 65 3.11 -12.15 -3.62
CA GLN A 65 3.34 -13.60 -3.79
C GLN A 65 2.03 -14.41 -3.78
N PHE A 66 1.11 -14.08 -2.88
CA PHE A 66 -0.20 -14.73 -2.82
C PHE A 66 -1.02 -14.46 -4.09
N ALA A 67 -1.14 -13.20 -4.53
CA ALA A 67 -1.83 -12.84 -5.76
C ALA A 67 -1.19 -13.50 -7.00
N ARG A 68 0.16 -13.56 -7.05
CA ARG A 68 0.90 -14.25 -8.11
C ARG A 68 0.67 -15.75 -8.14
N SER A 69 0.46 -16.40 -6.99
CA SER A 69 0.16 -17.85 -6.96
C SER A 69 -1.21 -18.19 -7.57
N MET A 70 -2.12 -17.22 -7.64
CA MET A 70 -3.46 -17.41 -8.21
C MET A 70 -3.53 -17.14 -9.72
N ALA A 71 -2.56 -16.40 -10.27
CA ALA A 71 -2.50 -16.09 -11.69
C ALA A 71 -1.83 -17.25 -12.47
N PRO A 72 -2.42 -17.74 -13.57
CA PRO A 72 -1.81 -18.78 -14.38
C PRO A 72 -0.65 -18.25 -15.24
N GLU A 73 -0.81 -17.07 -15.82
CA GLU A 73 0.14 -16.53 -16.81
C GLU A 73 1.34 -15.79 -16.20
N VAL A 74 2.52 -15.98 -16.82
CA VAL A 74 3.78 -15.32 -16.39
C VAL A 74 3.71 -13.80 -16.56
N ASN A 75 3.05 -13.30 -17.61
CA ASN A 75 2.90 -11.87 -17.86
C ASN A 75 2.03 -11.19 -16.80
N VAL A 76 0.91 -11.82 -16.43
CA VAL A 76 0.03 -11.36 -15.36
C VAL A 76 0.76 -11.35 -14.02
N LYS A 77 1.56 -12.39 -13.70
CA LYS A 77 2.41 -12.41 -12.49
C LYS A 77 3.39 -11.23 -12.42
N ARG A 78 3.99 -10.83 -13.56
CA ARG A 78 4.90 -9.66 -13.63
C ARG A 78 4.14 -8.35 -13.41
N LEU A 79 2.94 -8.22 -13.99
CA LEU A 79 2.07 -7.06 -13.79
C LEU A 79 1.62 -6.90 -12.34
N ILE A 80 1.18 -7.98 -11.70
CA ILE A 80 0.85 -8.01 -10.26
C ILE A 80 2.06 -7.55 -9.44
N SER A 81 3.25 -8.11 -9.70
CA SER A 81 4.45 -7.72 -8.95
C SER A 81 4.78 -6.24 -9.10
N ARG A 82 4.67 -5.69 -10.32
CA ARG A 82 4.89 -4.27 -10.59
C ARG A 82 3.83 -3.40 -9.90
N GLN A 83 2.56 -3.79 -9.95
CA GLN A 83 1.48 -3.07 -9.29
C GLN A 83 1.73 -2.96 -7.78
N TYR A 84 2.11 -4.07 -7.12
CA TYR A 84 2.40 -4.06 -5.68
C TYR A 84 3.66 -3.26 -5.34
N MET A 85 4.70 -3.33 -6.16
CA MET A 85 5.92 -2.54 -5.99
C MET A 85 5.63 -1.04 -6.13
N TRP A 86 4.92 -0.62 -7.17
CA TRP A 86 4.54 0.78 -7.35
C TRP A 86 3.61 1.26 -6.24
N THR A 87 2.62 0.47 -5.84
CA THR A 87 1.74 0.81 -4.71
C THR A 87 2.57 1.07 -3.44
N PHE A 88 3.56 0.23 -3.15
CA PHE A 88 4.46 0.43 -2.02
C PHE A 88 5.31 1.70 -2.16
N LEU A 89 5.90 1.94 -3.33
CA LEU A 89 6.71 3.14 -3.60
C LEU A 89 5.91 4.44 -3.49
N PHE A 90 4.70 4.46 -4.07
CA PHE A 90 3.79 5.60 -4.00
C PHE A 90 3.21 5.83 -2.61
N MET A 91 3.18 4.81 -1.74
CA MET A 91 2.88 5.00 -0.33
C MET A 91 4.10 5.56 0.43
N MET A 92 5.29 5.05 0.15
CA MET A 92 6.47 5.32 0.99
C MET A 92 7.22 6.60 0.66
N LEU A 93 7.43 6.89 -0.62
CA LEU A 93 8.15 8.10 -1.04
C LEU A 93 7.43 9.37 -0.54
N PRO A 94 6.09 9.49 -0.66
CA PRO A 94 5.40 10.64 -0.11
C PRO A 94 5.48 10.72 1.41
N SER A 95 5.34 9.60 2.13
CA SER A 95 5.49 9.60 3.60
C SER A 95 6.88 10.07 4.03
N LEU A 96 7.95 9.64 3.35
CA LEU A 96 9.31 10.07 3.66
C LEU A 96 9.54 11.56 3.34
N ILE A 97 9.04 12.02 2.20
CA ILE A 97 9.13 13.43 1.82
C ILE A 97 8.38 14.30 2.83
N LEU A 98 7.17 13.91 3.23
CA LEU A 98 6.40 14.58 4.27
C LEU A 98 7.15 14.61 5.60
N PHE A 99 7.78 13.50 5.98
CA PHE A 99 8.60 13.43 7.19
C PHE A 99 9.72 14.48 7.17
N VAL A 100 10.47 14.56 6.08
CA VAL A 100 11.54 15.54 5.91
C VAL A 100 10.99 16.96 5.88
N MET A 101 9.87 17.22 5.19
CA MET A 101 9.27 18.54 5.12
C MET A 101 8.78 19.03 6.49
N VAL A 102 8.24 18.13 7.32
CA VAL A 102 7.86 18.41 8.71
C VAL A 102 9.09 18.81 9.53
N LEU A 103 10.20 18.05 9.41
CA LEU A 103 11.46 18.39 10.09
C LEU A 103 12.03 19.75 9.63
N LEU A 104 11.83 20.12 8.37
CA LEU A 104 12.28 21.39 7.81
C LEU A 104 11.29 22.55 8.06
N GLY A 105 10.18 22.32 8.77
CA GLY A 105 9.18 23.34 9.09
C GLY A 105 8.44 23.90 7.87
N ARG A 106 8.33 23.14 6.76
CA ARG A 106 7.72 23.60 5.52
C ARG A 106 6.21 23.26 5.47
N PRO A 107 5.30 24.24 5.30
CA PRO A 107 3.86 24.03 5.43
C PRO A 107 3.14 23.47 4.19
N LEU A 108 3.84 23.17 3.08
CA LEU A 108 3.23 22.67 1.83
C LEU A 108 2.80 21.18 1.89
N LEU A 109 2.45 20.68 3.08
CA LEU A 109 2.17 19.27 3.33
C LEU A 109 0.83 18.81 2.70
N GLY A 110 -0.18 19.69 2.68
CA GLY A 110 -1.52 19.36 2.20
C GLY A 110 -1.60 19.11 0.68
N LEU A 111 -1.02 20.02 -0.13
CA LEU A 111 -1.03 19.89 -1.59
C LEU A 111 -0.23 18.66 -2.05
N PHE A 112 0.92 18.42 -1.41
CA PHE A 112 1.74 17.26 -1.71
C PHE A 112 1.02 15.95 -1.42
N PHE A 113 0.29 15.87 -0.30
CA PHE A 113 -0.52 14.69 0.04
C PHE A 113 -1.61 14.41 -1.00
N ILE A 114 -2.32 15.46 -1.46
CA ILE A 114 -3.36 15.33 -2.48
C ILE A 114 -2.77 14.78 -3.79
N VAL A 115 -1.65 15.33 -4.25
CA VAL A 115 -0.96 14.87 -5.47
C VAL A 115 -0.49 13.43 -5.34
N ALA A 116 0.09 13.06 -4.20
CA ALA A 116 0.54 11.70 -3.93
C ALA A 116 -0.61 10.68 -3.97
N VAL A 117 -1.73 11.00 -3.31
CA VAL A 117 -2.94 10.16 -3.31
C VAL A 117 -3.50 10.03 -4.73
N ALA A 118 -3.60 11.13 -5.48
CA ALA A 118 -4.09 11.10 -6.85
C ALA A 118 -3.20 10.24 -7.77
N ALA A 119 -1.87 10.40 -7.68
CA ALA A 119 -0.91 9.60 -8.43
C ALA A 119 -1.03 8.09 -8.11
N GLN A 120 -1.19 7.75 -6.82
CA GLN A 120 -1.42 6.38 -6.40
C GLN A 120 -2.70 5.79 -7.02
N TYR A 121 -3.80 6.54 -7.01
CA TYR A 121 -5.07 6.10 -7.64
C TYR A 121 -4.91 5.88 -9.14
N MET A 122 -4.23 6.78 -9.85
CA MET A 122 -4.00 6.65 -11.29
C MET A 122 -3.17 5.39 -11.63
N VAL A 123 -2.09 5.16 -10.89
CA VAL A 123 -1.22 3.98 -11.10
C VAL A 123 -1.98 2.70 -10.80
N GLN A 124 -2.77 2.68 -9.74
CA GLN A 124 -3.60 1.54 -9.41
C GLN A 124 -4.60 1.24 -10.53
N TRP A 125 -5.30 2.26 -11.01
CA TRP A 125 -6.28 2.12 -12.10
C TRP A 125 -5.61 1.62 -13.38
N TYR A 126 -4.45 2.17 -13.75
CA TYR A 126 -3.70 1.73 -14.93
C TYR A 126 -3.36 0.23 -14.89
N TYR A 127 -2.82 -0.25 -13.76
CA TYR A 127 -2.47 -1.66 -13.63
C TYR A 127 -3.69 -2.58 -13.56
N GLU A 128 -4.79 -2.14 -12.93
CA GLU A 128 -6.04 -2.89 -12.93
C GLU A 128 -6.61 -3.06 -14.35
N GLN A 129 -6.56 -2.03 -15.19
CA GLN A 129 -6.99 -2.14 -16.60
C GLN A 129 -6.08 -3.07 -17.41
N GLN A 130 -4.76 -2.97 -17.25
CA GLN A 130 -3.80 -3.84 -17.94
C GLN A 130 -3.97 -5.31 -17.55
N ILE A 131 -4.16 -5.58 -16.26
CA ILE A 131 -4.42 -6.93 -15.77
C ILE A 131 -5.74 -7.45 -16.33
N ARG A 132 -6.81 -6.64 -16.37
CA ARG A 132 -8.11 -7.04 -16.92
C ARG A 132 -8.06 -7.45 -18.39
N LEU A 133 -7.22 -6.77 -19.19
CA LEU A 133 -7.05 -7.11 -20.61
C LEU A 133 -6.40 -8.48 -20.81
N LEU A 134 -5.60 -8.94 -19.85
CA LEU A 134 -4.85 -10.20 -19.92
C LEU A 134 -5.52 -11.34 -19.14
N ASP A 135 -6.15 -11.04 -18.00
CA ASP A 135 -6.88 -11.99 -17.17
C ASP A 135 -8.21 -11.35 -16.71
N PRO A 136 -9.31 -11.56 -17.47
CA PRO A 136 -10.64 -11.06 -17.12
C PRO A 136 -11.21 -11.68 -15.83
N GLU A 137 -10.69 -12.85 -15.43
CA GLU A 137 -11.10 -13.59 -14.24
C GLU A 137 -10.37 -13.13 -12.98
N GLN A 138 -9.33 -12.30 -13.12
CA GLN A 138 -8.65 -11.74 -11.96
C GLN A 138 -9.59 -10.77 -11.20
N PRO A 139 -9.86 -11.01 -9.91
CA PRO A 139 -10.81 -10.19 -9.15
C PRO A 139 -10.26 -8.78 -8.93
N ARG A 140 -11.11 -7.76 -9.13
CA ARG A 140 -10.76 -6.37 -8.86
C ARG A 140 -10.83 -6.08 -7.37
N ARG A 141 -10.13 -5.04 -6.94
CA ARG A 141 -10.26 -4.53 -5.57
C ARG A 141 -11.68 -4.05 -5.27
N ALA A 142 -12.41 -3.56 -6.27
CA ALA A 142 -13.84 -3.23 -6.15
C ALA A 142 -14.70 -4.50 -5.93
N ASP A 143 -14.45 -5.57 -6.70
CA ASP A 143 -15.18 -6.85 -6.58
C ASP A 143 -14.96 -7.47 -5.18
N VAL A 144 -13.75 -7.35 -4.61
CA VAL A 144 -13.43 -7.76 -3.23
C VAL A 144 -14.17 -6.92 -2.17
N ARG A 145 -14.46 -5.66 -2.50
CA ARG A 145 -15.16 -4.70 -1.62
C ARG A 145 -16.68 -4.84 -1.71
N GLU A 146 -17.26 -5.16 -2.87
CA GLU A 146 -18.71 -5.36 -3.04
C GLU A 146 -19.23 -6.64 -2.37
N GLN A 147 -18.41 -7.68 -2.23
CA GLN A 147 -18.76 -8.87 -1.44
C GLN A 147 -18.83 -8.60 0.08
N SER A 148 -18.78 -7.35 0.53
CA SER A 148 -18.84 -6.96 1.95
C SER A 148 -20.23 -6.52 2.43
N ILE A 149 -21.27 -6.65 1.59
CA ILE A 149 -22.68 -6.45 1.96
C ILE A 149 -23.34 -7.81 2.09
#